data_AF-A0A521WF05-F1
#
_entry.id   AF-A0A521WF05-F1
#
_cell.length_a   1.000
_cell.length_b   1.000
_cell.length_c   1.000
_cell.angle_alpha   90.00
_cell.angle_beta   90.00
_cell.angle_gamma   90.00
#
_symmetry.space_group_name_H-M   'P 1'
#
loop_
_entity.id
_entity.type
_entity.pdbx_description
1 polymer ?
#
loop_
_entity_poly.entity_id
_entity_poly.type
_entity_poly.pdbx_seq_one_letter_code
_entity_poly.pdbx_strand_id
1 'polypeptide(L)' 'MDESRGRAEQLLTLTTVARRLADMVAAAEEPLRFEVLRHALRVPEGDAITALREATDAGLVRRSDADSYVPADDATGAA' A
#
# COMPACT_ATOMS: atom_id res chain seq x y z
N MET A 1 12.13 22.75 3.45
CA MET A 1 11.17 22.30 2.43
C MET A 1 10.22 21.35 3.15
N ASP A 2 8.93 21.66 3.18
CA ASP A 2 7.91 20.88 3.89
C ASP A 2 7.84 19.44 3.39
N GLU A 3 8.23 18.47 4.23
CA GLU A 3 8.08 17.04 3.96
C GLU A 3 6.61 16.68 3.64
N SER A 4 5.66 17.39 4.26
CA SER A 4 4.23 17.23 4.03
C SER A 4 3.80 17.55 2.59
N ARG A 5 4.47 18.51 1.92
CA ARG A 5 4.16 18.86 0.53
C ARG A 5 4.64 17.78 -0.45
N GLY A 6 5.83 17.23 -0.20
CA GLY A 6 6.36 16.12 -1.00
C GLY A 6 5.50 14.85 -0.88
N ARG A 7 5.02 14.55 0.34
CA ARG A 7 4.14 13.40 0.58
C ARG A 7 2.78 13.54 -0.11
N ALA A 8 2.15 14.73 -0.02
CA ALA A 8 0.88 14.99 -0.69
C ALA A 8 0.99 14.90 -2.23
N GLU A 9 2.07 15.40 -2.82
CA GLU A 9 2.34 15.30 -4.25
C GLU A 9 2.55 13.84 -4.70
N GLN A 10 3.25 13.01 -3.90
CA GLN A 10 3.38 11.57 -4.17
C GLN A 10 2.04 10.83 -4.12
N LEU A 11 1.18 11.15 -3.15
CA LEU A 11 -0.15 10.55 -3.04
C LEU A 11 -1.05 10.86 -4.25
N LEU A 12 -0.89 12.05 -4.85
CA LEU A 12 -1.62 12.44 -6.07
C LEU A 12 -1.16 11.66 -7.32
N THR A 13 0.03 11.07 -7.29
CA THR A 13 0.58 10.28 -8.41
C THR A 13 0.23 8.79 -8.36
N LEU A 14 -0.34 8.31 -7.24
CA LEU A 14 -0.67 6.89 -7.08
C LEU A 14 -1.77 6.43 -8.03
N THR A 15 -1.57 5.25 -8.61
CA THR A 15 -2.64 4.59 -9.36
C THR A 15 -3.82 4.25 -8.45
N THR A 16 -5.00 4.10 -9.04
CA THR A 16 -6.19 3.64 -8.31
C THR A 16 -5.97 2.26 -7.68
N VAL A 17 -5.18 1.40 -8.32
CA VAL A 17 -4.85 0.06 -7.81
C VAL A 17 -3.94 0.16 -6.59
N ALA A 18 -2.91 1.02 -6.61
CA ALA A 18 -2.01 1.24 -5.47
C ALA A 18 -2.75 1.80 -4.25
N ARG A 19 -3.65 2.77 -4.44
CA ARG A 19 -4.50 3.31 -3.37
C ARG A 19 -5.37 2.21 -2.75
N ARG A 20 -6.07 1.45 -3.59
CA ARG A 20 -6.91 0.35 -3.12
C ARG A 20 -6.11 -0.74 -2.39
N LEU A 21 -4.89 -1.03 -2.84
CA LEU A 21 -3.98 -1.95 -2.15
C LEU A 21 -3.65 -1.43 -0.75
N ALA A 22 -3.24 -0.15 -0.65
CA ALA A 22 -2.92 0.47 0.62
C ALA A 22 -4.12 0.48 1.58
N ASP A 23 -5.32 0.81 1.10
CA ASP A 23 -6.55 0.79 1.89
C ASP A 23 -6.86 -0.61 2.47
N MET A 24 -6.66 -1.67 1.66
CA MET A 24 -6.86 -3.04 2.14
C MET A 24 -5.84 -3.44 3.21
N VAL A 25 -4.58 -3.04 3.04
CA VAL A 25 -3.52 -3.30 4.03
C VAL A 25 -3.78 -2.51 5.33
N ALA A 26 -4.26 -1.26 5.22
CA ALA A 26 -4.62 -0.42 6.36
C ALA A 26 -5.83 -0.96 7.15
N ALA A 27 -6.80 -1.55 6.46
CA ALA A 27 -8.00 -2.11 7.08
C ALA A 27 -7.82 -3.52 7.65
N ALA A 28 -6.67 -4.17 7.41
CA ALA A 28 -6.44 -5.54 7.86
C ALA A 28 -5.95 -5.58 9.32
N GLU A 29 -6.57 -6.45 10.13
CA GLU A 29 -6.14 -6.71 11.51
C GLU A 29 -4.85 -7.55 11.57
N GLU A 30 -4.55 -8.28 10.49
CA GLU A 30 -3.38 -9.14 10.34
C GLU A 30 -2.58 -8.77 9.09
N PRO A 31 -1.26 -9.03 9.04
CA PRO A 31 -0.46 -8.83 7.84
C PRO A 31 -1.04 -9.54 6.61
N LEU A 32 -1.20 -8.82 5.50
CA LEU A 32 -1.76 -9.39 4.28
C LEU A 32 -0.68 -9.94 3.37
N ARG A 33 -0.80 -11.22 3.02
CA ARG A 33 0.07 -11.88 2.04
C ARG A 33 -0.16 -11.32 0.63
N PHE A 34 0.91 -11.23 -0.17
CA PHE A 34 0.85 -10.77 -1.56
C PHE A 34 -0.20 -11.52 -2.40
N GLU A 35 -0.29 -12.83 -2.24
CA GLU A 35 -1.28 -13.65 -2.96
C GLU A 35 -2.73 -13.24 -2.65
N VAL A 36 -3.01 -12.87 -1.40
CA VAL A 36 -4.34 -12.40 -0.97
C VAL A 36 -4.63 -11.04 -1.60
N LEU A 37 -3.68 -10.10 -1.55
CA LEU A 37 -3.80 -8.79 -2.19
C LEU A 37 -4.05 -8.91 -3.70
N ARG A 38 -3.27 -9.76 -4.38
CA ARG A 38 -3.42 -10.03 -5.82
C ARG A 38 -4.81 -10.56 -6.15
N HIS A 39 -5.32 -11.50 -5.36
CA HIS A 39 -6.66 -12.05 -5.55
C HIS A 39 -7.75 -11.00 -5.30
N ALA A 40 -7.61 -10.18 -4.27
CA ALA A 40 -8.58 -9.16 -3.89
C ALA A 40 -8.66 -8.00 -4.90
N LEU A 41 -7.53 -7.59 -5.48
CA LEU A 41 -7.46 -6.51 -6.47
C LEU A 41 -8.11 -6.88 -7.80
N ARG A 42 -8.14 -8.18 -8.15
CA ARG A 42 -8.66 -8.70 -9.43
C ARG A 42 -7.96 -8.07 -10.65
N VAL A 43 -6.65 -7.87 -10.55
CA VAL A 43 -5.79 -7.35 -11.63
C VAL A 43 -4.74 -8.38 -12.03
N PRO A 44 -4.14 -8.28 -13.23
CA PRO A 44 -2.96 -9.04 -13.59
C PRO A 44 -1.85 -8.94 -12.54
N GLU A 45 -1.05 -10.00 -12.38
CA GLU A 45 0.02 -10.03 -11.39
C GLU A 45 1.03 -8.87 -11.55
N GLY A 46 1.41 -8.54 -12.78
CA GLY A 46 2.31 -7.42 -13.06
C GLY A 46 1.77 -6.08 -12.57
N ASP A 47 0.46 -5.86 -12.67
CA ASP A 47 -0.20 -4.64 -12.19
C ASP A 47 -0.26 -4.61 -10.67
N ALA A 48 -0.49 -5.77 -10.03
CA ALA A 48 -0.44 -5.89 -8.57
C ALA A 48 0.98 -5.63 -8.02
N ILE A 49 2.03 -6.11 -8.69
CA ILE A 49 3.43 -5.84 -8.32
C ILE A 49 3.74 -4.35 -8.47
N THR A 50 3.30 -3.73 -9.58
CA THR A 50 3.48 -2.29 -9.81
C THR A 50 2.78 -1.46 -8.73
N ALA A 51 1.52 -1.77 -8.45
CA ALA A 51 0.75 -1.11 -7.40
C ALA A 51 1.38 -1.26 -6.01
N LEU A 52 1.93 -2.44 -5.71
CA LEU A 52 2.62 -2.69 -4.45
C LEU A 52 3.90 -1.86 -4.32
N ARG A 53 4.69 -1.75 -5.40
CA ARG A 53 5.87 -0.89 -5.45
C ARG A 53 5.50 0.57 -5.24
N GLU A 54 4.51 1.07 -5.98
CA GLU A 54 4.00 2.44 -5.81
C GLU A 54 3.59 2.74 -4.36
N ALA A 55 2.81 1.85 -3.74
CA ALA A 55 2.38 2.03 -2.35
C ALA A 55 3.53 1.94 -1.34
N THR A 56 4.55 1.13 -1.62
CA THR A 56 5.75 1.01 -0.78
C THR A 56 6.64 2.24 -0.91
N ASP A 57 6.88 2.71 -2.15
CA ASP A 57 7.69 3.90 -2.46
C ASP A 57 7.04 5.17 -1.90
N ALA A 58 5.71 5.22 -1.85
CA ALA A 58 4.94 6.30 -1.21
C ALA A 58 4.90 6.19 0.33
N GLY A 59 5.51 5.15 0.93
CA GLY A 59 5.51 4.94 2.37
C GLY A 59 4.11 4.76 2.95
N LEU A 60 3.21 4.06 2.22
CA LEU A 60 1.88 3.70 2.70
C LEU A 60 1.84 2.28 3.25
N VAL A 61 2.59 1.38 2.63
CA VAL A 61 2.73 -0.01 3.07
C VAL A 61 4.19 -0.37 3.24
N ARG A 62 4.47 -1.32 4.12
CA ARG A 62 5.80 -1.90 4.29
C ARG A 62 5.69 -3.42 4.37
N ARG A 63 6.76 -4.10 3.98
CA ARG A 63 6.86 -5.55 4.10
C ARG A 63 7.11 -5.93 5.56
N SER A 64 6.31 -6.82 6.13
CA SER A 64 6.51 -7.34 7.50
C SER A 64 7.34 -8.61 7.52
N ASP A 65 7.16 -9.50 6.54
CA ASP A 65 7.88 -10.77 6.40
C ASP A 65 8.13 -11.13 4.92
N ALA A 66 8.53 -12.37 4.64
CA ALA A 66 8.86 -12.80 3.30
C ALA A 66 7.75 -12.57 2.26
N ASP A 67 6.47 -12.46 2.58
CA ASP A 67 5.43 -12.16 1.57
C ASP A 67 4.23 -11.36 2.10
N SER A 68 4.30 -10.87 3.33
CA SER A 68 3.21 -10.12 3.96
C SER A 68 3.51 -8.63 4.08
N TYR A 69 2.44 -7.84 4.03
CA TYR A 69 2.48 -6.38 4.03
C TYR A 69 1.57 -5.83 5.13
N VAL A 70 2.06 -4.78 5.77
CA VAL A 70 1.40 -4.04 6.85
C VAL A 70 1.47 -2.54 6.54
N PRO A 71 0.66 -1.69 7.21
CA PRO A 71 0.77 -0.25 7.07
C PRO A 71 2.17 0.26 7.44
N ALA A 72 2.65 1.27 6.71
CA ALA A 72 3.96 1.87 6.98
C ALA A 72 3.94 2.78 8.23
N ASP A 73 2.83 3.46 8.50
CA ASP A 73 2.62 4.28 9.71
C ASP A 73 1.57 3.62 10.62
N ASP A 74 1.95 3.27 11.85
CA ASP A 74 1.05 2.76 12.91
C ASP A 74 -0.08 3.76 13.27
N ALA A 75 0.03 5.02 12.84
CA ALA A 75 -0.93 6.08 13.14
C ALA A 75 -2.20 6.08 12.26
N THR A 76 -2.26 5.27 11.20
CA THR A 76 -3.36 5.37 10.20
C THR A 76 -4.56 4.46 10.52
N GLY A 77 -4.49 3.66 11.59
CA GLY A 77 -5.54 2.75 12.03
C GLY A 77 -6.53 3.30 13.07
N ALA A 78 -6.39 4.56 13.50
CA ALA A 78 -7.24 5.14 14.54
C ALA A 78 -7.62 6.60 14.24
N ALA A 79 -8.72 6.79 13.52
CA ALA A 79 -9.49 8.05 13.50
C ALA A 79 -10.98 7.72 13.42
#